data_AF-A0A2V5Z9L2-F1
#
_entry.id   AF-A0A2V5Z9L2-F1
#
_cell.length_a   1.000
_cell.length_b   1.000
_cell.length_c   1.000
_cell.angle_alpha   90.00
_cell.angle_beta   90.00
_cell.angle_gamma   90.00
#
_symmetry.space_group_name_H-M   'P 1'
#
loop_
_entity.id
_entity.type
_entity.pdbx_description
1 polymer ?
#
loop_
_entity_poly.entity_id
_entity_poly.type
_entity_poly.pdbx_seq_one_letter_code
_entity_poly.pdbx_strand_id
1 'polypeptide(L)'
;MKKTPVTKKARSRNRSHTNGNELQTGQLLTALMAFKRGDFSARLPENWTGLPGKIADTFNAAIETNERMTRELERIVHVVGKEGRIAQRASLNNVSGSWADGIG
;
A
#
# COMPACT_ATOMS: atom_id res chain seq x y z
N MET A 1 -4.98 21.42 -64.71
CA MET A 1 -4.87 21.57 -63.24
C MET A 1 -4.84 20.17 -62.61
N LYS A 2 -3.72 19.75 -62.01
CA LYS A 2 -3.56 18.41 -61.40
C LYS A 2 -4.06 18.46 -59.94
N LYS A 3 -5.02 17.62 -59.57
CA LYS A 3 -5.38 17.39 -58.16
C LYS A 3 -4.52 16.25 -57.63
N THR A 4 -3.61 16.56 -56.71
CA THR A 4 -2.85 15.57 -55.95
C THR A 4 -3.70 15.12 -54.75
N PRO A 5 -3.92 13.82 -54.50
CA PRO A 5 -4.38 13.34 -53.21
C PRO A 5 -3.17 13.06 -52.29
N VAL A 6 -3.40 12.37 -51.16
CA VAL A 6 -2.47 11.96 -50.08
C VAL A 6 -2.21 13.05 -49.01
N THR A 7 -2.41 12.87 -47.69
CA THR A 7 -2.24 11.70 -46.80
C THR A 7 -3.09 11.81 -45.50
N LYS A 8 -3.94 10.81 -45.19
CA LYS A 8 -4.63 10.63 -43.88
C LYS A 8 -3.94 9.58 -42.98
N LYS A 9 -2.62 9.64 -42.74
CA LYS A 9 -1.90 8.57 -41.99
C LYS A 9 -1.36 8.95 -40.60
N ALA A 10 -1.43 10.22 -40.18
CA ALA A 10 -0.80 10.65 -38.92
C ALA A 10 -1.66 10.52 -37.64
N ARG A 11 -3.00 10.37 -37.77
CA ARG A 11 -3.91 10.55 -36.61
C ARG A 11 -4.16 9.30 -35.76
N SER A 12 -3.76 8.11 -36.21
CA SER A 12 -4.16 6.84 -35.58
C SER A 12 -3.21 6.35 -34.47
N ARG A 13 -1.91 6.66 -34.51
CA ARG A 13 -0.94 6.16 -33.50
C ARG A 13 -1.06 6.87 -32.14
N ASN A 14 -1.53 8.11 -32.11
CA ASN A 14 -1.50 8.90 -30.88
C ASN A 14 -2.60 8.52 -29.86
N ARG A 15 -3.76 8.05 -30.34
CA ARG A 15 -4.91 7.72 -29.47
C ARG A 15 -4.68 6.48 -28.60
N SER A 16 -3.95 5.48 -29.10
CA SER A 16 -3.72 4.24 -28.35
C SER A 16 -2.83 4.48 -27.13
N HIS A 17 -1.82 5.36 -27.26
CA HIS A 17 -0.94 5.72 -26.14
C HIS A 17 -1.65 6.56 -25.08
N THR A 18 -2.49 7.52 -25.49
CA THR A 18 -3.26 8.33 -24.53
C THR A 18 -4.23 7.47 -23.72
N ASN A 19 -4.90 6.51 -24.38
CA ASN A 19 -5.84 5.62 -23.70
C ASN A 19 -5.13 4.69 -22.70
N GLY A 20 -3.95 4.18 -23.04
CA GLY A 20 -3.14 3.37 -22.12
C GLY A 20 -2.74 4.14 -20.87
N ASN A 21 -2.30 5.39 -21.04
CA ASN A 21 -1.90 6.25 -19.92
C ASN A 21 -3.08 6.65 -19.02
N GLU A 22 -4.26 6.90 -19.60
CA GLU A 22 -5.47 7.22 -18.85
C GLU A 22 -5.93 6.04 -17.99
N LEU A 23 -5.90 4.82 -18.54
CA LEU A 23 -6.17 3.59 -17.79
C LEU A 23 -5.19 3.40 -16.62
N GLN A 24 -3.89 3.59 -16.88
CA GLN A 24 -2.85 3.50 -15.84
C GLN A 24 -3.04 4.55 -14.74
N THR A 25 -3.38 5.78 -15.11
CA THR A 25 -3.64 6.87 -14.16
C THR A 25 -4.87 6.57 -13.29
N GLY A 26 -5.93 6.03 -13.90
CA GLY A 26 -7.13 5.59 -13.18
C GLY A 26 -6.82 4.48 -12.17
N GLN A 27 -6.06 3.46 -12.59
CA GLN A 27 -5.63 2.35 -11.73
C GLN A 27 -4.75 2.83 -10.56
N LEU A 28 -3.82 3.78 -10.82
CA LEU A 28 -3.02 4.42 -9.78
C LEU A 28 -3.90 5.16 -8.76
N LEU A 29 -4.89 5.92 -9.22
CA LEU A 29 -5.81 6.63 -8.33
C LEU A 29 -6.59 5.66 -7.44
N THR A 30 -7.11 4.56 -8.00
CA THR A 30 -7.79 3.52 -7.23
C THR A 30 -6.88 2.91 -6.17
N ALA A 31 -5.63 2.59 -6.52
CA ALA A 31 -4.66 2.04 -5.59
C ALA A 31 -4.30 3.03 -4.47
N LEU A 32 -4.09 4.32 -4.79
CA LEU A 32 -3.86 5.37 -3.80
C LEU A 32 -5.06 5.57 -2.86
N MET A 33 -6.28 5.46 -3.37
CA MET A 33 -7.48 5.52 -2.55
C MET A 33 -7.59 4.32 -1.59
N ALA A 34 -7.19 3.12 -2.02
CA ALA A 34 -7.12 1.94 -1.16
C ALA A 34 -6.07 2.13 -0.06
N PHE A 35 -4.86 2.54 -0.45
CA PHE A 35 -3.78 2.89 0.47
C PHE A 35 -4.21 3.92 1.53
N LYS A 36 -4.90 5.00 1.12
CA LYS A 36 -5.44 6.01 2.03
C LYS A 36 -6.41 5.44 3.07
N ARG A 37 -7.14 4.37 2.74
CA ARG A 37 -8.06 3.68 3.67
C ARG A 37 -7.35 2.63 4.54
N GLY A 38 -6.04 2.48 4.43
CA GLY A 38 -5.27 1.46 5.13
C GLY A 38 -5.33 0.07 4.49
N ASP A 39 -5.85 -0.04 3.27
CA ASP A 39 -5.79 -1.29 2.52
C ASP A 39 -4.42 -1.43 1.86
N PHE A 40 -3.52 -2.12 2.56
CA PHE A 40 -2.16 -2.38 2.08
C PHE A 40 -2.04 -3.64 1.20
N SER A 41 -3.17 -4.26 0.82
CA SER A 41 -3.20 -5.40 -0.10
C SER A 41 -3.28 -4.98 -1.58
N ALA A 42 -3.60 -3.71 -1.85
CA ALA A 42 -3.69 -3.18 -3.21
C ALA A 42 -2.36 -3.29 -3.97
N ARG A 43 -2.41 -3.61 -5.26
CA ARG A 43 -1.23 -3.72 -6.14
C ARG A 43 -1.49 -3.08 -7.49
N LEU A 44 -0.45 -2.49 -8.06
CA LEU A 44 -0.44 -2.06 -9.46
C LEU A 44 0.11 -3.18 -10.36
N PRO A 45 -0.34 -3.27 -11.63
CA PRO A 45 0.11 -4.32 -12.54
C PRO A 45 1.61 -4.25 -12.86
N GLU A 46 2.29 -5.39 -12.81
CA GLU A 46 3.72 -5.51 -13.10
C GLU A 46 4.05 -5.42 -14.61
N ASN A 47 3.05 -5.57 -15.48
CA ASN A 47 3.24 -5.51 -16.93
C ASN A 47 3.32 -4.08 -17.50
N TRP A 48 3.27 -3.07 -16.64
CA TRP A 48 3.47 -1.68 -17.06
C TRP A 48 4.94 -1.43 -17.40
N THR A 49 5.17 -0.66 -18.47
CA THR A 49 6.54 -0.37 -18.95
C THR A 49 6.83 1.13 -18.93
N GLY A 50 8.10 1.51 -18.87
CA GLY A 50 8.52 2.92 -18.89
C GLY A 50 8.24 3.61 -17.56
N LEU A 51 7.84 4.90 -17.59
CA LEU A 51 7.52 5.66 -16.38
C LEU A 51 6.36 5.04 -15.57
N PRO A 52 5.24 4.58 -16.18
CA PRO A 52 4.19 3.87 -15.46
C PRO A 52 4.72 2.64 -14.72
N GLY A 53 5.56 1.82 -15.34
CA GLY A 53 6.18 0.66 -14.69
C GLY A 53 6.95 1.03 -13.44
N LYS A 54 7.81 2.06 -13.51
CA LYS A 54 8.55 2.57 -12.36
C LYS A 54 7.64 3.07 -11.23
N ILE A 55 6.51 3.70 -11.58
CA ILE A 55 5.50 4.11 -10.60
C ILE A 55 4.87 2.87 -9.94
N ALA A 56 4.51 1.85 -10.71
CA ALA A 56 3.95 0.60 -10.20
C ALA A 56 4.92 -0.11 -9.24
N ASP A 57 6.19 -0.26 -9.64
CA ASP A 57 7.22 -0.89 -8.82
C ASP A 57 7.42 -0.13 -7.51
N THR A 58 7.55 1.21 -7.58
CA THR A 58 7.78 2.06 -6.41
C THR A 58 6.59 2.03 -5.46
N PHE A 59 5.36 2.10 -5.99
CA PHE A 59 4.15 2.02 -5.19
C PHE A 59 4.01 0.65 -4.52
N ASN A 60 4.24 -0.45 -5.25
CA ASN A 60 4.14 -1.80 -4.73
C ASN A 60 5.19 -2.06 -3.63
N ALA A 61 6.42 -1.56 -3.78
CA ALA A 61 7.44 -1.65 -2.72
C ALA A 61 7.06 -0.85 -1.46
N ALA A 62 6.50 0.36 -1.64
CA ALA A 62 6.05 1.18 -0.52
C ALA A 62 4.87 0.52 0.23
N ILE A 63 3.92 -0.08 -0.48
CA ILE A 63 2.77 -0.72 0.16
C ILE A 63 3.18 -2.02 0.87
N GLU A 64 4.13 -2.79 0.33
CA GLU A 64 4.67 -3.98 0.98
C GLU A 64 5.33 -3.63 2.33
N THR A 65 6.06 -2.51 2.38
CA THR A 65 6.66 -2.03 3.63
C THR A 65 5.60 -1.72 4.68
N ASN A 66 4.52 -1.03 4.29
CA ASN A 66 3.41 -0.73 5.19
C ASN A 66 2.69 -2.02 5.66
N GLU A 67 2.48 -2.97 4.77
CA GLU A 67 1.87 -4.27 5.11
C GLU A 67 2.69 -5.04 6.14
N ARG A 68 4.04 -5.03 6.02
CA ARG A 68 4.95 -5.61 7.01
C ARG A 68 4.85 -4.89 8.35
N MET A 69 4.81 -3.56 8.35
CA MET A 69 4.66 -2.77 9.58
C MET A 69 3.33 -3.06 10.29
N THR A 70 2.22 -3.15 9.55
CA THR A 70 0.91 -3.50 10.13
C THR A 70 0.94 -4.87 10.80
N ARG A 71 1.53 -5.88 10.17
CA ARG A 71 1.69 -7.22 10.79
C ARG A 71 2.52 -7.17 12.07
N GLU A 72 3.61 -6.40 12.10
CA GLU A 72 4.41 -6.25 13.32
C GLU A 72 3.66 -5.52 14.42
N LEU A 73 2.87 -4.49 14.09
CA LEU A 73 2.01 -3.81 15.06
C LEU A 73 0.96 -4.76 15.65
N GLU A 74 0.30 -5.58 14.83
CA GLU A 74 -0.64 -6.61 15.29
C GLU A 74 0.03 -7.62 16.23
N ARG A 75 1.25 -8.06 15.89
CA ARG A 75 2.04 -8.96 16.72
C ARG A 75 2.37 -8.32 18.07
N ILE A 76 2.81 -7.06 18.08
CA ILE A 76 3.11 -6.30 19.30
C ILE A 76 1.86 -6.16 20.17
N VAL A 77 0.72 -5.77 19.59
CA VAL A 77 -0.56 -5.66 20.31
C VAL A 77 -0.95 -7.00 20.95
N HIS A 78 -0.75 -8.12 20.24
CA HIS A 78 -1.06 -9.44 20.76
C HIS A 78 -0.13 -9.89 21.90
N VAL A 79 1.18 -9.63 21.77
CA VAL A 79 2.18 -9.98 22.79
C VAL A 79 2.00 -9.11 24.03
N VAL A 80 1.91 -7.79 23.89
CA VAL A 80 1.66 -6.89 25.02
C VAL A 80 0.31 -7.17 25.67
N GLY A 81 -0.72 -7.53 24.90
CA GLY A 81 -2.01 -7.96 25.45
C GLY A 81 -1.95 -9.28 26.23
N LYS A 82 -1.00 -10.17 25.91
CA LYS A 82 -0.72 -11.40 26.66
C LYS A 82 0.15 -11.12 27.88
N GLU A 83 1.26 -10.41 27.70
CA GLU A 83 2.18 -10.03 28.77
C GLU A 83 1.51 -9.13 29.80
N GLY A 84 0.71 -8.14 29.39
CA GLY A 84 -0.09 -7.32 30.28
C GLY A 84 -1.14 -8.12 31.06
N ARG A 85 -1.78 -9.12 30.41
CA ARG A 85 -2.68 -10.06 31.11
C ARG A 85 -1.93 -11.00 32.05
N ILE A 86 -0.71 -11.42 31.71
CA ILE A 86 0.16 -12.24 32.55
C ILE A 86 0.68 -11.42 33.73
N ALA A 87 1.14 -10.18 33.52
CA ALA A 87 1.60 -9.27 34.54
C ALA A 87 0.45 -8.87 35.49
N GLN A 88 -0.76 -8.63 34.96
CA GLN A 88 -1.94 -8.37 35.78
C GLN A 88 -2.38 -9.61 36.57
N ARG A 89 -2.30 -10.82 35.98
CA ARG A 89 -2.56 -12.06 36.73
C ARG A 89 -1.46 -12.37 37.73
N ALA A 90 -0.21 -12.08 37.43
CA ALA A 90 0.92 -12.24 38.34
C ALA A 90 0.83 -11.23 39.48
N SER A 91 0.43 -9.98 39.21
CA SER A 91 0.16 -9.00 40.27
C SER A 91 -1.03 -9.42 41.13
N LEU A 92 -2.14 -9.90 40.53
CA LEU A 92 -3.30 -10.43 41.26
C LEU A 92 -2.98 -11.70 42.06
N ASN A 93 -2.13 -12.60 41.54
CA ASN A 93 -1.69 -13.81 42.25
C ASN A 93 -0.60 -13.50 43.29
N ASN A 94 0.13 -12.39 43.16
CA ASN A 94 1.10 -11.90 44.14
C ASN A 94 0.56 -10.80 45.05
N VAL A 95 -0.76 -10.49 45.03
CA VAL A 95 -1.40 -9.75 46.14
C VAL A 95 -1.63 -10.70 47.32
N SER A 96 -0.52 -11.15 47.86
CA SER A 96 -0.27 -11.30 49.29
C SER A 96 1.14 -10.75 49.54
N GLY A 97 1.24 -9.42 49.72
CA GLY A 97 2.44 -8.75 50.27
C GLY A 97 3.18 -7.76 49.36
N SER A 98 2.96 -6.47 49.63
CA SER A 98 3.96 -5.37 49.72
C SER A 98 5.09 -5.24 48.67
N TRP A 99 4.83 -4.97 47.40
CA TRP A 99 5.79 -4.30 46.48
C TRP A 99 5.09 -3.47 45.39
N ALA A 100 3.99 -2.78 45.75
CA ALA A 100 3.26 -1.90 44.84
C ALA A 100 3.80 -0.45 44.79
N ASP A 101 4.95 -0.16 45.42
CA ASP A 101 5.37 1.24 45.70
C ASP A 101 6.72 1.63 45.10
N GLY A 102 7.16 0.96 44.03
CA GLY A 102 8.41 1.31 43.37
C GLY A 102 8.39 0.97 41.90
N ILE A 103 7.94 1.92 41.08
CA ILE A 103 8.46 2.33 39.77
C ILE A 103 7.34 3.15 39.11
N GLY A 104 7.58 4.46 38.98
CA GLY A 104 6.84 5.35 38.09
C GLY A 104 7.38 5.30 36.66
#